data_AF-A0A8J4WMV1-F1
#
_entry.id   AF-A0A8J4WMV1-F1
#
_cell.length_a   1.000
_cell.length_b   1.000
_cell.length_c   1.000
_cell.angle_alpha   90.00
_cell.angle_beta   90.00
_cell.angle_gamma   90.00
#
_symmetry.space_group_name_H-M   'P 1'
#
loop_
_entity.id
_entity.type
_entity.pdbx_description
1 polymer ?
#
loop_
_entity_poly.entity_id
_entity_poly.type
_entity_poly.pdbx_seq_one_letter_code
_entity_poly.pdbx_strand_id
1 'polypeptide(L)' 'MNSNTGKCTGPLYVYSSSSNTTSDFEYVGDDKSNCTLLIHNVQFSYSGEYRFKFITNVTGGIWTGQPGVTLQTA' A
#
# COMPACT_ATOMS: atom_id res chain seq x y z
N MET A 1 5.78 17.14 -2.67
CA MET A 1 5.82 15.76 -3.21
C MET A 1 6.45 14.89 -2.14
N ASN A 2 5.65 14.03 -1.51
CA ASN A 2 6.02 13.32 -0.28
C ASN A 2 6.80 12.08 -0.73
N SER A 3 8.13 12.19 -0.82
CA SER A 3 8.95 11.07 -1.28
C SER A 3 9.14 10.08 -0.13
N ASN A 4 8.38 8.97 -0.16
CA ASN A 4 8.51 7.87 0.78
C ASN A 4 9.71 6.99 0.38
N THR A 5 10.93 7.50 0.60
CA THR A 5 12.19 6.76 0.31
C THR A 5 12.55 5.72 1.37
N GLY A 6 11.84 5.67 2.50
CA GLY A 6 12.04 4.68 3.55
C GLY A 6 11.50 3.28 3.20
N LYS A 7 12.05 2.24 3.85
CA LYS A 7 11.35 0.94 3.93
C LYS A 7 10.00 1.18 4.60
N CYS A 8 8.93 0.56 4.11
CA CYS A 8 7.58 0.67 4.70
C CYS A 8 7.53 -0.07 6.05
N THR A 9 8.22 0.47 7.05
CA THR A 9 8.44 -0.10 8.40
C THR A 9 7.47 0.46 9.44
N GLY A 10 6.70 1.50 9.10
CA GLY A 10 5.74 2.14 9.98
C GLY A 10 4.29 1.68 9.75
N PRO A 11 3.46 1.61 10.81
CA PRO A 11 2.07 1.13 10.74
C PRO A 11 1.08 2.11 10.08
N LEU A 12 1.40 3.40 9.95
CA LEU A 12 0.42 4.44 9.59
C LEU A 12 -0.09 4.40 8.14
N TYR A 13 0.55 3.65 7.24
CA TYR A 13 0.20 3.61 5.82
C TYR A 13 0.16 2.18 5.24
N VAL A 14 -0.12 1.18 6.09
CA VAL A 14 -0.24 -0.23 5.66
C VAL A 14 -1.71 -0.59 5.58
N TYR A 15 -2.26 -0.61 4.37
CA TYR A 15 -3.59 -1.14 4.08
C TYR A 15 -3.46 -2.65 3.85
N SER A 16 -4.14 -3.46 4.65
CA SER A 16 -3.98 -4.92 4.62
C SER A 16 -5.27 -5.62 4.22
N SER A 17 -5.13 -6.77 3.56
CA SER A 17 -6.24 -7.65 3.17
C SER A 17 -7.07 -8.14 4.35
N SER A 18 -6.50 -8.18 5.55
CA SER A 18 -7.15 -8.63 6.78
C SER A 18 -7.74 -7.49 7.62
N SER A 19 -7.61 -6.24 7.17
CA SER A 19 -8.14 -5.08 7.89
C SER A 19 -9.47 -4.61 7.30
N ASN A 20 -10.52 -4.60 8.11
CA ASN A 20 -11.76 -3.89 7.79
C ASN A 20 -11.62 -2.45 8.28
N THR A 21 -11.16 -1.55 7.42
CA THR A 21 -10.99 -0.13 7.77
C THR A 21 -12.12 0.69 7.18
N THR A 22 -12.67 1.64 7.94
CA THR A 22 -13.52 2.74 7.44
C THR A 22 -12.66 3.79 6.71
N SER A 23 -11.76 3.34 5.82
CA SER A 23 -10.84 4.21 5.09
C SER A 23 -11.24 4.29 3.62
N ASP A 24 -10.82 5.36 2.94
CA ASP A 24 -11.00 5.51 1.49
C ASP A 24 -10.17 4.47 0.69
N PHE A 25 -9.36 3.66 1.36
CA PHE A 25 -8.48 2.65 0.79
C PHE A 25 -8.98 1.25 1.11
N GLU A 26 -9.20 0.44 0.08
CA GLU A 26 -9.65 -0.94 0.20
C GLU A 26 -8.71 -1.87 -0.56
N TYR A 27 -8.22 -2.90 0.12
CA TYR A 27 -7.51 -3.98 -0.57
C TYR A 27 -8.52 -4.98 -1.11
N VAL A 28 -8.74 -4.97 -2.42
CA VAL A 28 -9.69 -5.85 -3.14
C VAL A 28 -9.00 -7.01 -3.87
N GLY A 29 -7.69 -7.17 -3.62
CA GLY A 29 -6.88 -8.26 -4.14
C GLY A 29 -7.06 -9.59 -3.38
N ASP A 30 -6.17 -10.53 -3.66
CA ASP A 30 -6.02 -11.78 -2.91
C ASP A 30 -4.64 -11.85 -2.25
N ASP A 31 -4.42 -12.89 -1.44
CA ASP A 31 -3.16 -13.18 -0.76
C ASP A 31 -2.17 -13.99 -1.61
N LYS A 32 -2.42 -14.11 -2.92
CA LYS A 32 -1.65 -14.97 -3.83
C LYS A 32 -0.93 -14.17 -4.92
N SER A 33 -1.70 -13.56 -5.82
CA SER A 33 -1.19 -12.94 -7.04
C SER A 33 -1.89 -11.64 -7.42
N ASN A 34 -3.11 -11.41 -6.91
CA ASN A 34 -3.87 -10.21 -7.20
C ASN A 34 -3.58 -9.15 -6.13
N CYS A 35 -2.84 -8.12 -6.51
CA CYS A 35 -2.39 -7.06 -5.60
C CYS A 35 -3.10 -5.74 -5.92
N THR A 36 -4.42 -5.69 -5.75
CA THR A 36 -5.24 -4.52 -6.13
C THR A 36 -5.63 -3.68 -4.91
N LEU A 37 -5.28 -2.39 -4.95
CA LEU A 37 -5.72 -1.37 -4.02
C LEU A 37 -6.75 -0.47 -4.72
N LEU A 38 -7.95 -0.39 -4.18
CA LEU A 38 -9.00 0.52 -4.61
C LEU A 38 -9.00 1.76 -3.71
N ILE A 39 -9.10 2.94 -4.31
CA ILE A 39 -9.23 4.23 -3.61
C ILE A 39 -10.59 4.82 -3.99
N HIS A 40 -11.55 4.83 -3.06
CA HIS A 40 -12.94 5.22 -3.34
C HIS A 40 -13.11 6.72 -3.59
N ASN A 41 -12.48 7.54 -2.76
CA ASN A 41 -12.59 9.01 -2.82
C ASN A 41 -11.20 9.62 -2.91
N VAL A 42 -10.66 9.72 -4.12
CA VAL A 42 -9.29 10.21 -4.35
C VAL A 42 -9.18 11.70 -3.97
N GLN A 43 -8.30 12.01 -3.01
CA GLN A 43 -8.07 13.38 -2.52
C GLN A 43 -6.71 13.93 -2.98
N PHE A 44 -6.56 15.26 -3.00
CA PHE A 44 -5.28 15.89 -3.33
C PHE A 44 -4.13 15.43 -2.42
N SER A 45 -4.44 15.24 -1.13
CA SER A 45 -3.51 14.75 -0.10
C SER A 45 -3.01 13.32 -0.34
N TYR A 46 -3.64 12.55 -1.24
CA TYR A 46 -3.26 11.17 -1.56
C TYR A 46 -2.16 11.08 -2.62
N SER A 47 -1.70 12.19 -3.19
CA SER A 47 -0.52 12.19 -4.05
C SER A 47 0.70 11.62 -3.32
N GLY A 48 1.37 10.64 -3.93
CA GLY A 48 2.52 9.96 -3.32
C GLY A 48 2.96 8.70 -4.07
N GLU A 49 4.05 8.09 -3.60
CA GLU A 49 4.50 6.78 -4.08
C GLU A 49 3.84 5.66 -3.26
N TYR A 50 3.15 4.77 -3.94
CA TYR A 50 2.51 3.58 -3.41
C TYR A 50 3.37 2.35 -3.70
N ARG A 51 3.54 1.48 -2.71
CA ARG A 51 4.32 0.25 -2.84
C ARG A 51 3.52 -0.93 -2.35
N PHE A 52 3.62 -2.03 -3.10
CA PHE A 52 3.09 -3.31 -2.64
C PHE A 52 4.09 -3.96 -1.67
N LYS A 53 3.57 -4.53 -0.58
CA LYS A 53 4.37 -5.27 0.41
C LYS A 53 3.68 -6.59 0.72
N PHE A 54 4.40 -7.70 0.57
CA PHE A 54 3.94 -9.00 1.02
C PHE A 54 4.73 -9.46 2.23
N ILE A 55 4.01 -10.05 3.19
CA ILE A 55 4.53 -10.57 4.45
C ILE A 55 4.11 -12.02 4.54
N THR A 56 5.07 -12.90 4.79
CA THR A 56 4.83 -14.32 5.02
C THR A 56 5.13 -14.68 6.46
N ASN A 57 4.80 -15.91 6.86
CA ASN A 57 5.10 -16.42 8.19
C ASN A 57 6.57 -16.86 8.38
N VAL A 58 7.42 -16.77 7.35
CA VAL A 58 8.84 -17.14 7.49
C VAL A 58 9.66 -15.99 8.07
N THR A 59 10.67 -16.32 8.87
CA THR A 59 11.59 -15.32 9.44
C THR A 59 12.27 -14.53 8.32
N GLY A 60 12.13 -13.19 8.35
CA GLY A 60 12.67 -12.32 7.30
C GLY A 60 11.85 -12.28 6.02
N GLY A 61 10.70 -12.95 5.97
CA GLY A 61 9.82 -13.03 4.80
C GLY A 61 8.98 -11.77 4.59
N ILE A 62 9.65 -10.63 4.44
CA ILE A 62 9.04 -9.32 4.16
C ILE A 62 9.69 -8.77 2.89
N TRP A 63 8.87 -8.49 1.90
CA TRP A 63 9.33 -7.97 0.62
C TRP A 63 8.46 -6.80 0.21
N THR A 64 9.11 -5.72 -0.23
CA THR A 64 8.44 -4.51 -0.72
C THR A 64 8.84 -4.33 -2.18
N GLY A 65 7.86 -4.18 -3.06
CA GLY A 65 8.10 -3.91 -4.48
C GLY A 65 8.82 -2.58 -4.66
N GLN A 66 9.86 -2.58 -5.49
CA GLN A 66 10.60 -1.39 -5.90
C GLN A 66 10.86 -1.46 -7.42
N PRO A 67 10.62 -0.38 -8.18
CA PRO A 67 10.09 0.90 -7.74
C PRO A 67 8.60 0.85 -7.36
N GLY A 68 8.10 1.83 -6.61
CA GLY A 68 6.67 2.02 -6.39
C GLY A 68 5.98 2.70 -7.56
N VAL A 69 4.66 2.85 -7.43
CA VAL A 69 3.80 3.55 -8.38
C VAL A 69 3.49 4.94 -7.83
N THR A 70 3.77 5.99 -8.60
CA THR A 70 3.44 7.36 -8.20
C THR A 70 2.00 7.69 -8.61
N LEU A 71 1.15 7.98 -7.62
CA LEU A 71 -0.13 8.63 -7.83
C LEU A 71 0.07 10.13 -7.72
N GLN A 72 -0.36 10.87 -8.74
CA GLN A 72 -0.41 12.33 -8.71
C GLN A 72 -1.82 12.77 -9.04
N THR A 73 -2.45 13.42 -8.07
CA THR A 73 -3.78 14.02 -8.20
C THR A 73 -3.64 15.45 -8.70
N ALA A 74 -4.57 15.87 -9.56
CA ALA A 74 -4.56 17.19 -10.20
C ALA A 74 -5.24 18.24 -9.33
#